data_AF-A0A8J2ZGD1-F1
#
_entry.id   AF-A0A8J2ZGD1-F1
#
_cell.length_a   1.000
_cell.length_b   1.000
_cell.length_c   1.000
_cell.angle_alpha   90.00
_cell.angle_beta   90.00
_cell.angle_gamma   90.00
#
_symmetry.space_group_name_H-M   'P 1'
#
loop_
_entity.id
_entity.type
_entity.pdbx_description
1 polymer ?
#
loop_
_entity_poly.entity_id
_entity_poly.type
_entity_poly.pdbx_seq_one_letter_code
_entity_poly.pdbx_strand_id
1 'polypeptide(L)' 'MFGKLSYMSGMEQLIADVEAYAASVDRKPQAVLRAAIGAGWNEWDSWKDGRSSPTMARADRLRDFMKKHPAKEDAA' A
#
# COMPACT_ATOMS: atom_id res chain seq x y z
N MET A 1 33.32 2.74 3.40
CA MET A 1 32.14 2.58 2.53
C MET A 1 30.90 2.46 3.40
N PHE A 2 30.23 3.57 3.71
CA PHE A 2 28.90 3.51 4.33
C PHE A 2 27.90 3.37 3.19
N GLY A 3 27.51 2.11 2.94
CA GLY A 3 26.56 1.74 1.90
C GLY A 3 25.24 2.47 2.13
N LYS A 4 24.95 3.39 1.21
CA LYS A 4 23.65 3.89 0.77
C LYS A 4 22.46 3.23 1.49
N LEU A 5 22.08 3.76 2.66
CA LEU A 5 20.67 3.81 3.05
C LEU A 5 20.01 4.73 2.03
N SER A 6 19.74 4.21 0.84
CA SER A 6 18.86 4.86 -0.12
C SER A 6 17.52 4.88 0.58
N TYR A 7 17.20 6.00 1.21
CA TYR A 7 15.87 6.24 1.78
C TYR A 7 14.89 6.00 0.64
N MET A 8 14.15 4.89 0.70
CA MET A 8 12.98 4.72 -0.15
C MET A 8 12.13 5.97 0.06
N SER A 9 11.71 6.62 -1.03
CA SER A 9 10.83 7.78 -0.89
C SER A 9 9.55 7.34 -0.17
N GLY A 10 8.83 8.28 0.46
CA GLY A 10 7.60 7.95 1.18
C GLY A 10 6.54 7.26 0.30
N MET A 11 6.60 7.45 -1.02
CA MET A 11 5.73 6.78 -1.99
C MET A 11 6.16 5.33 -2.23
N GLU A 12 7.45 5.08 -2.44
CA GLU A 12 7.99 3.73 -2.64
C GLU A 12 7.73 2.84 -1.42
N GLN A 13 7.88 3.40 -0.21
CA GLN A 13 7.56 2.68 1.02
C GLN A 13 6.07 2.33 1.10
N LEU A 14 5.19 3.29 0.77
CA LEU A 14 3.75 3.04 0.79
C LEU A 14 3.33 1.98 -0.24
N ILE A 15 3.94 2.00 -1.44
CA ILE A 15 3.71 0.97 -2.47
C ILE A 15 4.10 -0.40 -1.91
N ALA A 16 5.32 -0.52 -1.36
CA ALA A 16 5.82 -1.77 -0.81
C ALA A 16 4.93 -2.29 0.35
N ASP A 17 4.50 -1.41 1.26
CA ASP A 17 3.62 -1.78 2.38
C ASP A 17 2.28 -2.35 1.87
N VAL A 18 1.69 -1.72 0.85
CA VAL A 18 0.42 -2.17 0.27
C VAL A 18 0.59 -3.49 -0.48
N GLU A 19 1.69 -3.68 -1.21
CA GLU A 19 1.98 -4.95 -1.89
C GLU A 19 2.13 -6.10 -0.90
N ALA A 20 2.92 -5.88 0.16
CA ALA A 20 3.12 -6.86 1.23
C ALA A 20 1.80 -7.20 1.94
N TYR A 21 1.00 -6.19 2.28
CA TYR A 21 -0.31 -6.40 2.89
C TYR A 21 -1.27 -7.13 1.95
N ALA A 22 -1.34 -6.74 0.69
CA ALA A 22 -2.24 -7.36 -0.27
C ALA A 22 -1.89 -8.86 -0.46
N ALA A 23 -0.60 -9.19 -0.54
CA ALA A 23 -0.12 -10.57 -0.59
C ALA A 23 -0.50 -11.36 0.68
N SER A 24 -0.39 -10.76 1.87
CA SER A 24 -0.70 -11.47 3.13
C SER A 24 -2.19 -11.73 3.34
N VAL A 25 -3.07 -11.04 2.61
CA VAL A 25 -4.53 -11.23 2.67
C VAL A 25 -5.11 -11.82 1.39
N ASP A 26 -4.27 -12.36 0.50
CA ASP A 26 -4.64 -12.92 -0.82
C ASP A 26 -5.51 -11.96 -1.66
N ARG A 27 -5.10 -10.69 -1.75
CA ARG A 27 -5.75 -9.65 -2.54
C ARG A 27 -4.78 -8.98 -3.50
N LYS A 28 -5.35 -8.33 -4.51
CA LYS A 28 -4.60 -7.39 -5.36
C LYS A 28 -4.48 -6.03 -4.65
N PRO A 29 -3.35 -5.31 -4.76
CA PRO A 29 -3.19 -3.97 -4.20
C PRO A 29 -4.33 -2.99 -4.55
N GLN A 30 -4.77 -2.99 -5.81
CA GLN A 30 -5.91 -2.19 -6.28
C GLN A 30 -7.21 -2.49 -5.50
N ALA A 31 -7.42 -3.75 -5.08
CA ALA A 31 -8.59 -4.11 -4.27
C ALA A 31 -8.48 -3.57 -2.84
N VAL A 32 -7.28 -3.54 -2.26
CA VAL A 32 -7.00 -2.93 -0.95
C VAL A 32 -7.27 -1.43 -0.99
N LEU A 33 -6.73 -0.72 -1.99
CA LEU A 33 -6.97 0.71 -2.21
C LEU A 33 -8.47 1.02 -2.31
N ARG A 34 -9.23 0.21 -3.05
CA ARG A 34 -10.68 0.39 -3.18
C ARG A 34 -11.42 0.19 -1.87
N ALA A 35 -11.07 -0.84 -1.12
CA ALA A 35 -11.67 -1.11 0.18
C ALA A 35 -11.37 0.00 1.20
N ALA A 36 -10.15 0.52 1.21
CA ALA A 36 -9.71 1.48 2.21
C ALA A 36 -10.10 2.93 1.91
N ILE A 37 -9.99 3.36 0.65
CA ILE A 37 -10.06 4.78 0.26
C ILE A 37 -10.95 5.05 -0.96
N GLY A 38 -11.69 4.05 -1.45
CA GLY A 38 -12.58 4.20 -2.60
C GLY A 38 -11.86 4.60 -3.88
N ALA A 39 -10.63 4.09 -4.09
CA ALA A 39 -9.80 4.40 -5.24
C ALA A 39 -10.45 4.11 -6.60
N GLY A 40 -10.10 4.88 -7.63
CA GLY A 40 -10.49 4.61 -9.02
C GLY A 40 -9.79 3.36 -9.57
N TRP A 41 -10.35 2.75 -10.63
CA TRP A 41 -9.89 1.45 -11.17
C TRP A 41 -8.41 1.37 -11.60
N ASN A 42 -7.79 2.50 -11.96
CA ASN A 42 -6.39 2.59 -12.43
C ASN A 42 -5.48 3.33 -11.44
N GLU A 43 -5.95 3.61 -10.22
CA GLU A 43 -5.22 4.42 -9.25
C GLU A 43 -3.91 3.74 -8.80
N TRP A 44 -3.93 2.42 -8.58
CA TRP A 44 -2.72 1.65 -8.25
C TRP A 44 -1.65 1.71 -9.36
N ASP A 45 -2.07 1.54 -10.61
CA ASP A 45 -1.16 1.60 -11.76
C ASP A 45 -0.54 2.99 -11.90
N SER A 46 -1.37 4.03 -11.71
CA SER A 46 -0.91 5.42 -11.72
C SER A 46 0.06 5.74 -10.58
N TRP A 47 -0.04 5.04 -9.44
CA TRP A 47 0.91 5.16 -8.33
C TRP A 47 2.25 4.51 -8.68
N LYS A 48 2.24 3.29 -9.22
CA LYS A 48 3.46 2.57 -9.64
C LYS A 48 4.21 3.28 -10.77
N ASP A 49 3.49 3.92 -11.68
CA ASP A 49 4.10 4.68 -12.79
C ASP A 49 4.57 6.07 -12.36
N GLY A 50 4.39 6.46 -11.09
CA GLY A 50 4.71 7.80 -10.61
C GLY A 50 3.84 8.92 -11.19
N ARG A 51 2.71 8.59 -11.82
CA ARG A 51 1.78 9.55 -12.45
C ARG A 51 0.90 10.27 -11.43
N SER A 52 0.73 9.70 -10.24
CA SER A 52 -0.05 10.31 -9.16
C SER A 52 0.37 9.77 -7.79
N SER A 53 -0.10 10.42 -6.73
CA SER A 53 0.14 10.01 -5.34
C SER A 53 -1.10 10.30 -4.48
N PRO A 54 -1.33 9.55 -3.40
CA PRO A 54 -2.40 9.87 -2.46
C PRO A 54 -2.10 11.18 -1.72
N THR A 55 -3.15 11.84 -1.24
CA THR A 55 -2.99 12.85 -0.20
C THR A 55 -2.58 12.18 1.11
N MET A 56 -1.95 12.92 2.03
CA MET A 56 -1.57 12.41 3.35
C MET A 56 -2.76 11.77 4.09
N ALA A 57 -3.93 12.41 4.06
CA ALA A 57 -5.14 11.88 4.67
C ALA A 57 -5.61 10.54 4.07
N ARG A 58 -5.44 10.33 2.75
CA ARG A 58 -5.74 9.04 2.11
C ARG A 58 -4.71 7.98 2.50
N ALA A 59 -3.42 8.34 2.54
CA ALA A 59 -2.36 7.43 2.97
C ALA A 59 -2.55 6.98 4.44
N ASP A 60 -2.96 7.88 5.33
CA ASP A 60 -3.23 7.54 6.72
C ASP A 60 -4.43 6.60 6.87
N ARG A 61 -5.53 6.85 6.15
CA ARG A 61 -6.68 5.92 6.13
C ARG A 61 -6.31 4.55 5.59
N LEU A 62 -5.45 4.49 4.57
CA LEU A 62 -4.98 3.23 4.01
C LEU A 62 -4.15 2.45 5.04
N ARG A 63 -3.23 3.11 5.75
CA ARG A 63 -2.45 2.48 6.84
C ARG A 63 -3.33 2.02 7.99
N ASP A 64 -4.31 2.83 8.38
CA ASP A 64 -5.27 2.48 9.43
C ASP A 64 -6.12 1.26 9.03
N PHE A 65 -6.59 1.21 7.78
CA PHE A 65 -7.29 0.05 7.25
C PHE A 65 -6.44 -1.23 7.35
N MET A 66 -5.19 -1.20 6.88
CA MET A 66 -4.31 -2.39 6.92
C MET A 66 -4.06 -2.88 8.35
N LYS A 67 -3.94 -1.95 9.32
CA LYS A 67 -3.80 -2.29 10.75
C LYS A 67 -5.06 -2.92 11.36
N LYS A 68 -6.25 -2.46 10.96
CA LYS A 68 -7.54 -2.96 11.45
C LYS A 68 -7.97 -4.28 10.84
N HIS A 69 -7.39 -4.63 9.70
CA HIS A 69 -7.68 -5.86 8.97
C HIS A 69 -6.41 -6.70 8.80
N PRO A 70 -5.77 -7.17 9.89
CA PRO A 70 -4.57 -7.96 9.80
C PRO A 70 -4.83 -9.25 9.00
N ALA A 71 -3.78 -9.77 8.36
CA ALA A 71 -3.83 -11.11 7.81
C ALA A 71 -4.26 -12.07 8.91
N LYS A 72 -5.28 -12.89 8.62
CA LYS A 72 -5.60 -13.99 9.52
C LYS A 72 -4.41 -14.94 9.41
N GLU A 73 -3.70 -15.11 10.52
CA GLU A 73 -2.79 -16.24 10.68
C GLU A 73 -3.62 -17.48 10.36
N ASP A 74 -3.28 -18.16 9.26
CA ASP A 74 -3.87 -19.46 8.96
C ASP A 74 -3.68 -20.33 10.20
N ALA A 75 -4.80 -20.76 10.79
CA ALA A 75 -4.79 -21.75 11.84
C ALA A 75 -4.16 -23.01 11.26
N ALA A 76 -2.88 -23.22 11.62
CA ALA A 76 -2.11 -24.42 11.30
C ALA A 76 -2.76 -25.69 11.85
#